data_AF-A0A0F9IE56-F1
#
_entry.id   AF-A0A0F9IE56-F1
#
_cell.length_a   1.000
_cell.length_b   1.000
_cell.length_c   1.000
_cell.angle_alpha   90.00
_cell.angle_beta   90.00
_cell.angle_gamma   90.00
#
_symmetry.space_group_name_H-M   'P 1'
#
loop_
_entity.id
_entity.type
_entity.pdbx_description
1 polymer ?
#
loop_
_entity_poly.entity_id
_entity_poly.type
_entity_poly.pdbx_seq_one_letter_code
_entity_poly.pdbx_strand_id
1 'polypeptide(L)'
;MIVGHFESLAEAQKLVQSELLAGVIQETFEEGQLLRYLPVTTIDSKSLLYNRESTLPAAAAYAIHDQIPWTADVNFTQVETALKIFARQDILDAFMMKTYRNPNDYRTIILSTLRKGVMRTIEDKLIYGNVDDDSNEFDGIGRLLPADISGGESWAAANRQAYDVGGSPITMKVTRELIDQVRPKPDILLMTRTLRNTYSATAFEKGLVLSNISGAGPVYG
;
A
#
# COMPACT_ATOMS: atom_id res chain seq x y z
N MET A 1 18.46 28.73 -54.96
CA MET A 1 17.74 27.76 -54.11
C MET A 1 17.61 26.48 -54.93
N ILE A 2 18.22 25.37 -54.52
CA ILE A 2 18.08 24.08 -55.22
C ILE A 2 16.76 23.47 -54.75
N VAL A 3 15.81 23.29 -55.66
CA VAL A 3 14.50 22.68 -55.42
C VAL A 3 14.39 21.47 -56.34
N GLY A 4 14.07 20.29 -55.79
CA GLY A 4 13.79 19.06 -56.57
C GLY A 4 14.95 18.08 -56.78
N HIS A 5 15.96 18.03 -55.90
CA HIS A 5 17.10 17.12 -56.06
C HIS A 5 16.77 15.62 -55.83
N PHE A 6 15.80 15.30 -54.97
CA PHE A 6 15.42 13.92 -54.64
C PHE A 6 14.14 13.49 -55.36
N GLU A 7 14.09 12.25 -55.86
CA GLU A 7 12.91 11.69 -56.54
C GLU A 7 11.70 11.50 -55.61
N SER A 8 11.92 11.30 -54.31
CA SER A 8 10.83 11.17 -53.33
C SER A 8 11.28 11.50 -51.91
N LEU A 9 10.31 11.75 -51.03
CA LEU A 9 10.56 11.93 -49.60
C LEU A 9 11.27 10.70 -48.99
N ALA A 10 10.97 9.50 -49.46
CA ALA A 10 11.61 8.27 -49.01
C ALA A 10 13.11 8.22 -49.37
N GLU A 11 13.50 8.77 -50.52
CA GLU A 11 14.90 8.83 -50.96
C GLU A 11 15.71 9.83 -50.11
N ALA A 12 15.09 10.96 -49.78
CA ALA A 12 15.67 11.94 -48.85
C ALA A 12 15.78 11.38 -47.42
N GLN A 13 14.82 10.56 -46.99
CA GLN A 13 14.82 9.94 -45.66
C GLN A 13 15.91 8.87 -45.49
N LYS A 14 16.43 8.25 -46.56
CA LYS A 14 17.58 7.33 -46.49
C LYS A 14 18.87 8.03 -46.05
N LEU A 15 18.98 9.34 -46.28
CA LEU A 15 20.15 10.15 -45.94
C LEU A 15 20.07 10.74 -44.52
N VAL A 16 18.93 10.60 -43.83
CA VAL A 16 18.73 11.09 -42.47
C VAL A 16 18.55 9.88 -41.56
N GLN A 17 19.38 9.77 -40.52
CA GLN A 17 19.16 8.78 -39.46
C GLN A 17 18.21 9.35 -38.42
N SER A 18 17.22 8.56 -38.00
CA SER A 18 16.42 8.87 -36.82
C SER A 18 17.30 8.75 -35.59
N GLU A 19 17.48 9.85 -34.86
CA GLU A 19 18.16 9.82 -33.58
C GLU A 19 17.26 9.15 -32.53
N LEU A 20 17.78 8.09 -31.91
CA LEU A 20 17.13 7.49 -30.76
C LEU A 20 17.47 8.33 -29.52
N LEU A 21 16.46 8.92 -28.89
CA LEU A 21 16.65 9.56 -27.59
C LEU A 21 17.09 8.49 -26.59
N ALA A 22 18.24 8.71 -25.94
CA ALA A 22 18.72 7.84 -24.90
C ALA A 22 17.70 7.81 -23.74
N GLY A 23 17.38 6.60 -23.28
CA GLY A 23 16.43 6.33 -22.21
C GLY A 23 15.25 5.46 -22.63
N VAL A 24 14.51 5.01 -21.62
CA VAL A 24 13.17 4.44 -21.78
C VAL A 24 12.23 5.42 -21.09
N ILE A 25 11.26 5.95 -21.82
CA ILE A 25 10.23 6.82 -21.23
C ILE A 25 9.35 5.94 -20.34
N GLN A 26 9.34 6.22 -19.05
CA GLN A 26 8.52 5.50 -18.09
C GLN A 26 7.10 6.05 -18.13
N GLU A 27 6.14 5.23 -18.58
CA GLU A 27 4.72 5.60 -18.58
C GLU A 27 4.05 5.31 -17.22
N THR A 28 4.51 4.26 -16.55
CA THR A 28 4.07 3.95 -15.18
C THR A 28 4.92 4.77 -14.21
N PHE A 29 4.35 5.74 -13.52
CA PHE A 29 5.00 6.44 -12.41
C PHE A 29 4.66 5.72 -11.09
N GLU A 30 5.64 5.52 -10.20
CA GLU A 30 5.41 4.95 -8.87
C GLU A 30 5.97 5.86 -7.78
N GLU A 31 5.09 6.29 -6.88
CA GLU A 31 5.45 6.61 -5.51
C GLU A 31 5.07 5.38 -4.68
N GLY A 32 6.05 4.60 -4.24
CA GLY A 32 5.81 3.59 -3.20
C GLY A 32 5.52 4.32 -1.89
N GLN A 33 4.24 4.64 -1.65
CA GLN A 33 3.86 5.51 -0.54
C GLN A 33 3.86 4.72 0.78
N LEU A 34 3.44 3.46 0.77
CA LEU A 34 3.16 2.74 2.01
C LEU A 34 4.43 2.26 2.74
N LEU A 35 5.40 1.72 2.01
CA LEU A 35 6.64 1.19 2.61
C LEU A 35 7.49 2.27 3.29
N ARG A 36 7.37 3.53 2.86
CA ARG A 36 8.09 4.65 3.48
C ARG A 36 7.59 4.98 4.89
N TYR A 37 6.33 4.70 5.16
CA TYR A 37 5.70 5.04 6.43
C TYR A 37 5.72 3.91 7.46
N LEU A 38 6.03 2.68 7.03
CA LEU A 38 6.07 1.54 7.93
C LEU A 38 7.46 1.35 8.54
N PRO A 39 7.57 1.17 9.87
CA PRO A 39 8.83 0.82 10.50
C PRO A 39 9.22 -0.62 10.13
N VAL A 40 10.44 -0.79 9.63
CA VAL A 40 11.02 -2.11 9.34
C VAL A 40 11.95 -2.50 10.48
N THR A 41 11.77 -3.70 11.01
CA THR A 41 12.69 -4.31 11.99
C THR A 41 13.27 -5.59 11.41
N THR A 42 14.54 -5.85 11.69
CA THR A 42 15.20 -7.11 11.35
C THR A 42 14.93 -8.14 12.43
N ILE A 43 14.63 -9.37 12.02
CA ILE A 43 14.53 -10.52 12.92
C ILE A 43 15.55 -11.57 12.45
N ASP A 44 16.22 -12.22 13.39
CA ASP A 44 17.16 -13.33 13.12
C ASP A 44 16.50 -14.68 13.41
N SER A 45 15.22 -14.80 13.07
CA SER A 45 14.39 -15.96 13.39
C SER A 45 13.32 -16.17 12.33
N LYS A 46 12.78 -17.39 12.24
CA LYS A 46 11.79 -17.78 11.24
C LYS A 46 10.48 -16.98 11.33
N SER A 47 10.07 -16.62 12.54
CA SER A 47 8.81 -15.95 12.81
C SER A 47 8.92 -15.00 14.00
N LEU A 48 8.01 -14.02 14.05
CA LEU A 48 7.80 -13.15 15.19
C LEU A 48 6.60 -13.67 15.99
N LEU A 49 6.86 -14.14 17.21
CA LEU A 49 5.84 -14.50 18.18
C LEU A 49 5.62 -13.33 19.13
N TYR A 50 4.36 -12.95 19.34
CA TYR A 50 3.99 -12.00 20.38
C TYR A 50 2.69 -12.41 21.07
N ASN A 51 2.62 -12.14 22.36
CA ASN A 51 1.44 -12.41 23.17
C ASN A 51 0.55 -11.17 23.17
N ARG A 52 -0.68 -11.32 22.71
CA ARG A 52 -1.73 -10.30 22.82
C ARG A 52 -2.51 -10.56 24.11
N GLU A 53 -2.70 -9.52 24.91
CA GLU A 53 -3.62 -9.54 26.04
C GLU A 53 -5.06 -9.60 25.50
N SER A 54 -5.87 -10.58 25.94
CA SER A 54 -7.24 -10.73 25.44
C SER A 54 -8.30 -10.28 26.45
N THR A 55 -8.05 -10.37 27.76
CA THR A 55 -8.98 -9.92 28.81
C THR A 55 -8.23 -9.16 29.90
N LEU A 56 -8.67 -7.93 30.16
CA LEU A 56 -8.20 -7.15 31.30
C LEU A 56 -8.99 -7.55 32.56
N PRO A 57 -8.32 -7.67 33.72
CA PRO A 57 -9.01 -7.95 34.98
C PRO A 57 -9.88 -6.75 35.38
N ALA A 58 -11.14 -7.02 35.74
CA ALA A 58 -12.09 -6.00 36.16
C ALA A 58 -12.13 -5.86 37.69
N ALA A 59 -12.34 -4.64 38.17
CA ALA A 59 -12.65 -4.38 39.57
C ALA A 59 -14.16 -4.50 39.81
N ALA A 60 -14.57 -5.18 40.88
CA ALA A 60 -15.95 -5.25 41.32
C ALA A 60 -16.16 -4.40 42.60
N ALA A 61 -17.36 -3.86 42.77
CA ALA A 61 -17.74 -3.14 43.98
C ALA A 61 -18.27 -4.12 45.04
N TYR A 62 -17.78 -4.00 46.27
CA TYR A 62 -18.18 -4.82 47.41
C TYR A 62 -18.69 -3.96 48.56
N ALA A 63 -19.73 -4.42 49.25
CA ALA A 63 -20.23 -3.78 50.47
C ALA A 63 -19.46 -4.24 51.72
N ILE A 64 -19.67 -3.57 52.85
CA ILE A 64 -19.08 -3.98 54.13
C ILE A 64 -19.66 -5.37 54.51
N HIS A 65 -18.78 -6.33 54.83
CA HIS A 65 -19.06 -7.75 55.10
C HIS A 65 -19.28 -8.67 53.89
N ASP A 66 -19.06 -8.20 52.67
CA ASP A 66 -19.21 -9.05 51.48
C ASP A 66 -17.97 -9.93 51.24
N GLN A 67 -18.18 -11.15 50.71
CA GLN A 67 -17.09 -12.07 50.39
C GLN A 67 -16.48 -11.71 49.03
N ILE A 68 -15.16 -11.51 48.98
CA ILE A 68 -14.42 -11.28 47.74
C ILE A 68 -13.97 -12.65 47.19
N PRO A 69 -14.56 -13.15 46.08
CA PRO A 69 -14.12 -14.40 45.48
C PRO A 69 -12.78 -14.23 44.75
N TRP A 70 -11.98 -15.29 44.72
CA TRP A 70 -10.80 -15.37 43.87
C TRP A 70 -11.24 -15.63 42.43
N THR A 71 -10.81 -14.79 41.49
CA THR A 71 -11.08 -14.98 40.06
C THR A 71 -9.76 -15.03 39.27
N ALA A 72 -9.76 -15.82 38.20
CA ALA A 72 -8.61 -16.01 37.31
C ALA A 72 -9.04 -15.68 35.89
N ASP A 73 -9.21 -14.38 35.63
CA ASP A 73 -9.89 -13.89 34.42
C ASP A 73 -8.91 -13.39 33.35
N VAL A 74 -7.60 -13.48 33.58
CA VAL A 74 -6.56 -12.94 32.67
C VAL A 74 -6.15 -14.02 31.67
N ASN A 75 -6.26 -13.72 30.38
CA ASN A 75 -5.82 -14.59 29.31
C ASN A 75 -4.86 -13.87 28.33
N PHE A 76 -4.01 -14.67 27.69
CA PHE A 76 -3.11 -14.21 26.63
C PHE A 76 -3.29 -15.10 25.40
N THR A 77 -3.34 -14.48 24.23
CA THR A 77 -3.38 -15.18 22.95
C THR A 77 -2.04 -14.99 22.25
N GLN A 78 -1.36 -16.09 21.95
CA GLN A 78 -0.12 -16.05 21.20
C GLN A 78 -0.43 -15.89 19.70
N VAL A 79 0.19 -14.91 19.06
CA VAL A 79 0.12 -14.73 17.61
C VAL A 79 1.50 -14.88 17.00
N GLU A 80 1.56 -15.67 15.93
CA GLU A 80 2.76 -15.95 15.15
C GLU A 80 2.64 -15.32 13.76
N THR A 81 3.65 -14.55 13.36
CA THR A 81 3.78 -14.07 11.97
C THR A 81 5.10 -14.58 11.38
N ALA A 82 5.02 -15.35 10.29
CA ALA A 82 6.19 -15.96 9.65
C ALA A 82 6.82 -15.03 8.60
N LEU A 83 8.15 -15.06 8.49
CA LEU A 83 8.88 -14.34 7.44
C LEU A 83 8.71 -15.04 6.08
N LYS A 84 8.46 -14.25 5.03
CA LYS A 84 8.26 -14.72 3.64
C LYS A 84 9.26 -14.06 2.68
N ILE A 85 9.55 -14.75 1.57
CA ILE A 85 10.56 -14.33 0.59
C ILE A 85 9.86 -13.93 -0.71
N PHE A 86 10.16 -12.72 -1.20
CA PHE A 86 9.75 -12.26 -2.53
C PHE A 86 10.99 -12.13 -3.42
N ALA A 87 11.00 -12.85 -4.53
CA ALA A 87 12.10 -12.84 -5.48
C ALA A 87 11.59 -12.84 -6.92
N ARG A 88 12.33 -12.16 -7.80
CA ARG A 88 12.13 -12.21 -9.25
C ARG A 88 13.49 -12.26 -9.93
N GLN A 89 13.60 -13.09 -10.96
CA GLN A 89 14.81 -13.27 -11.75
C GLN A 89 14.51 -13.01 -13.22
N ASP A 90 15.35 -12.20 -13.87
CA ASP A 90 15.43 -12.13 -15.33
C ASP A 90 16.82 -12.57 -15.79
N ILE A 91 16.88 -13.20 -16.96
CA ILE A 91 18.13 -13.68 -17.57
C ILE A 91 18.72 -12.54 -18.39
N LEU A 92 20.03 -12.29 -18.23
CA LEU A 92 20.78 -11.37 -19.08
C LEU A 92 21.81 -12.14 -19.90
N ASP A 93 21.79 -11.92 -21.21
CA ASP A 93 22.78 -12.47 -22.12
C ASP A 93 24.07 -11.63 -22.11
N ALA A 94 25.20 -12.30 -21.89
CA ALA A 94 26.53 -11.71 -21.91
C ALA A 94 26.92 -11.14 -23.28
N PHE A 95 26.37 -11.67 -24.39
CA PHE A 95 26.59 -11.11 -25.72
C PHE A 95 25.84 -9.79 -25.90
N MET A 96 24.57 -9.73 -25.50
CA MET A 96 23.77 -8.51 -25.53
C MET A 96 24.40 -7.39 -24.69
N MET A 97 24.91 -7.73 -23.50
CA MET A 97 25.63 -6.78 -22.62
C MET A 97 26.88 -6.16 -23.25
N LYS A 98 27.57 -6.88 -24.14
CA LYS A 98 28.82 -6.40 -24.77
C LYS A 98 28.57 -5.62 -26.05
N THR A 99 27.56 -6.01 -26.82
CA THR A 99 27.35 -5.53 -28.19
C THR A 99 26.37 -4.36 -28.25
N TYR A 100 25.35 -4.31 -27.37
CA TYR A 100 24.26 -3.33 -27.43
C TYR A 100 24.28 -2.41 -26.21
N ARG A 101 25.29 -1.53 -26.10
CA ARG A 101 25.44 -0.63 -24.93
C ARG A 101 25.18 0.85 -25.24
N ASN A 102 25.01 1.21 -26.52
CA ASN A 102 24.83 2.59 -26.96
C ASN A 102 23.53 2.70 -27.75
N PRO A 103 22.55 3.54 -27.35
CA PRO A 103 22.58 4.57 -26.30
C PRO A 103 22.13 4.12 -24.90
N ASN A 104 21.58 2.91 -24.76
CA ASN A 104 20.94 2.43 -23.53
C ASN A 104 21.68 1.24 -22.91
N ASP A 105 21.87 1.26 -21.59
CA ASP A 105 22.37 0.10 -20.84
C ASP A 105 21.21 -0.83 -20.46
N TYR A 106 21.11 -1.98 -21.14
CA TYR A 106 20.10 -3.00 -20.91
C TYR A 106 20.08 -3.52 -19.48
N ARG A 107 21.25 -3.64 -18.84
CA ARG A 107 21.32 -4.16 -17.46
C ARG A 107 20.57 -3.23 -16.51
N THR A 108 20.85 -1.94 -16.63
CA THR A 108 20.26 -0.91 -15.78
C THR A 108 18.75 -0.82 -16.01
N ILE A 109 18.30 -0.92 -17.26
CA ILE A 109 16.87 -0.90 -17.60
C ILE A 109 16.12 -2.10 -16.99
N ILE A 110 16.64 -3.32 -17.20
CA ILE A 110 16.02 -4.55 -16.68
C ILE A 110 16.01 -4.51 -15.15
N LEU A 111 17.13 -4.14 -14.52
CA LEU A 111 17.21 -4.04 -13.07
C LEU A 111 16.21 -3.01 -12.50
N SER A 112 16.06 -1.86 -13.15
CA SER A 112 15.10 -0.84 -12.72
C SER A 112 13.66 -1.36 -12.79
N THR A 113 13.33 -2.12 -13.83
CA THR A 113 12.00 -2.71 -14.05
C THR A 113 11.73 -3.84 -13.06
N LEU A 114 12.72 -4.68 -12.80
CA LEU A 114 12.65 -5.74 -11.80
C LEU A 114 12.41 -5.19 -10.40
N ARG A 115 13.24 -4.21 -9.99
CA ARG A 115 13.10 -3.55 -8.69
C ARG A 115 11.68 -3.03 -8.51
N LYS A 116 11.17 -2.37 -9.54
CA LYS A 116 9.82 -1.81 -9.55
C LYS A 116 8.74 -2.89 -9.39
N GLY A 117 8.81 -3.95 -10.20
CA GLY A 117 7.87 -5.06 -10.12
C GLY A 117 7.84 -5.72 -8.74
N VAL A 118 9.02 -5.97 -8.16
CA VAL A 118 9.12 -6.58 -6.82
C VAL A 118 8.54 -5.66 -5.74
N MET A 119 8.87 -4.37 -5.75
CA MET A 119 8.35 -3.43 -4.76
C MET A 119 6.82 -3.32 -4.81
N ARG A 120 6.25 -3.28 -6.02
CA ARG A 120 4.80 -3.25 -6.20
C ARG A 120 4.11 -4.52 -5.71
N THR A 121 4.68 -5.69 -5.98
CA THR A 121 4.13 -6.95 -5.47
C THR A 121 4.17 -6.98 -3.94
N ILE A 122 5.25 -6.49 -3.32
CA ILE A 122 5.33 -6.42 -1.86
C ILE A 122 4.27 -5.46 -1.29
N GLU A 123 4.07 -4.28 -1.89
CA GLU A 123 3.02 -3.33 -1.46
C GLU A 123 1.61 -3.88 -1.62
N ASP A 124 1.33 -4.59 -2.70
CA ASP A 124 0.03 -5.23 -2.95
C ASP A 124 -0.25 -6.32 -1.90
N LYS A 125 0.73 -7.20 -1.65
CA LYS A 125 0.62 -8.25 -0.63
C LYS A 125 0.58 -7.70 0.80
N LEU A 126 1.18 -6.55 1.04
CA LEU A 126 1.06 -5.87 2.32
C LEU A 126 -0.38 -5.42 2.63
N ILE A 127 -1.16 -5.07 1.61
CA ILE A 127 -2.55 -4.65 1.79
C ILE A 127 -3.48 -5.87 1.75
N TYR A 128 -3.36 -6.71 0.72
CA TYR A 128 -4.33 -7.76 0.37
C TYR A 128 -3.83 -9.19 0.57
N GLY A 129 -2.60 -9.38 1.02
CA GLY A 129 -1.99 -10.70 1.18
C GLY A 129 -2.82 -11.62 2.07
N ASN A 130 -2.84 -12.90 1.70
CA ASN A 130 -3.63 -13.92 2.37
C ASN A 130 -2.88 -15.26 2.37
N VAL A 131 -2.52 -15.75 3.55
CA VAL A 131 -1.85 -17.04 3.71
C VAL A 131 -2.74 -18.26 3.37
N ASP A 132 -4.06 -18.13 3.49
CA ASP A 132 -5.03 -19.16 3.12
C ASP A 132 -5.19 -19.31 1.60
N ASP A 133 -4.98 -18.25 0.83
CA ASP A 133 -5.02 -18.30 -0.65
C ASP A 133 -3.68 -18.78 -1.21
N ASP A 134 -2.56 -18.28 -0.67
CA ASP A 134 -1.21 -18.75 -1.00
C ASP A 134 -0.35 -18.84 0.26
N SER A 135 0.06 -20.06 0.60
CA SER A 135 0.94 -20.34 1.74
C SER A 135 2.31 -19.66 1.67
N ASN A 136 2.74 -19.17 0.50
CA ASN A 136 3.97 -18.42 0.32
C ASN A 136 3.81 -16.92 0.62
N GLU A 137 2.56 -16.44 0.70
CA GLU A 137 2.24 -15.07 1.05
C GLU A 137 2.15 -14.91 2.57
N PHE A 138 2.13 -13.65 3.00
CA PHE A 138 1.88 -13.25 4.38
C PHE A 138 0.52 -12.56 4.47
N ASP A 139 -0.05 -12.52 5.67
CA ASP A 139 -1.31 -11.83 5.89
C ASP A 139 -1.14 -10.32 5.83
N GLY A 140 -1.87 -9.68 4.92
CA GLY A 140 -1.90 -8.24 4.77
C GLY A 140 -2.66 -7.53 5.89
N ILE A 141 -2.61 -6.19 5.89
CA ILE A 141 -3.25 -5.33 6.91
C ILE A 141 -4.74 -5.65 7.06
N GLY A 142 -5.45 -5.98 5.97
CA GLY A 142 -6.87 -6.31 6.02
C GLY A 142 -7.18 -7.60 6.82
N ARG A 143 -6.24 -8.54 6.90
CA ARG A 143 -6.37 -9.80 7.64
C ARG A 143 -5.82 -9.72 9.06
N LEU A 144 -4.78 -8.90 9.26
CA LEU A 144 -4.21 -8.64 10.59
C LEU A 144 -5.22 -7.96 11.52
N LEU A 145 -6.16 -7.20 10.95
CA LEU A 145 -7.35 -6.72 11.63
C LEU A 145 -8.35 -7.87 11.74
N PRO A 146 -8.70 -8.34 12.96
CA PRO A 146 -9.64 -9.43 13.12
C PRO A 146 -11.00 -9.03 12.53
N ALA A 147 -11.37 -9.65 11.41
CA ALA A 147 -12.69 -9.50 10.81
C ALA A 147 -13.73 -10.23 11.67
N ASP A 148 -14.25 -9.57 12.69
CA ASP A 148 -15.51 -9.98 13.33
C ASP A 148 -16.67 -9.17 12.75
N ILE A 149 -16.80 -9.21 11.42
CA ILE A 149 -17.90 -8.58 10.68
C ILE A 149 -18.50 -9.61 9.74
N SER A 150 -19.25 -10.53 10.34
CA SER A 150 -20.34 -11.21 9.66
C SER A 150 -21.57 -10.29 9.71
N GLY A 151 -21.82 -9.56 8.62
CA GLY A 151 -23.10 -8.87 8.41
C GLY A 151 -22.96 -7.40 8.07
N GLY A 152 -23.42 -7.04 6.88
CA GLY A 152 -23.39 -5.68 6.36
C GLY A 152 -24.27 -4.69 7.13
N GLU A 153 -24.07 -3.43 6.75
CA GLU A 153 -25.02 -2.32 6.78
C GLU A 153 -25.43 -1.74 8.15
N SER A 154 -24.93 -2.27 9.26
CA SER A 154 -25.30 -1.75 10.58
C SER A 154 -24.11 -1.30 11.40
N TRP A 155 -24.16 -0.04 11.85
CA TRP A 155 -23.34 0.53 12.92
C TRP A 155 -23.49 -0.21 14.28
N ALA A 156 -24.27 -1.29 14.33
CA ALA A 156 -24.54 -2.13 15.49
C ALA A 156 -23.75 -3.45 15.54
N ALA A 157 -22.91 -3.77 14.53
CA ALA A 157 -21.97 -4.88 14.67
C ALA A 157 -20.85 -4.47 15.64
N ALA A 158 -20.51 -5.38 16.56
CA ALA A 158 -19.58 -5.13 17.67
C ALA A 158 -18.18 -4.61 17.22
N ASN A 159 -17.83 -4.79 15.94
CA ASN A 159 -16.64 -4.21 15.33
C ASN A 159 -17.00 -3.25 14.20
N ARG A 160 -16.85 -1.95 14.48
CA ARG A 160 -17.07 -0.80 13.58
C ARG A 160 -15.91 -0.59 12.59
N GLN A 161 -15.36 -1.66 12.03
CA GLN A 161 -14.13 -1.64 11.23
C GLN A 161 -14.35 -1.71 9.71
N ALA A 162 -15.58 -1.99 9.27
CA ALA A 162 -15.97 -1.92 7.86
C ALA A 162 -17.24 -1.06 7.72
N TYR A 163 -17.25 -0.16 6.74
CA TYR A 163 -18.41 0.64 6.39
C TYR A 163 -18.58 0.64 4.88
N ASP A 164 -19.71 0.09 4.42
CA ASP A 164 -20.14 0.13 3.02
C ASP A 164 -21.35 1.05 2.90
N VAL A 165 -21.36 1.89 1.87
CA VAL A 165 -22.44 2.85 1.59
C VAL A 165 -23.20 2.48 0.31
N GLY A 166 -23.01 1.25 -0.21
CA GLY A 166 -23.72 0.75 -1.39
C GLY A 166 -23.51 1.61 -2.63
N GLY A 167 -22.35 2.24 -2.76
CA GLY A 167 -22.00 3.14 -3.88
C GLY A 167 -22.33 4.63 -3.66
N SER A 168 -22.88 5.02 -2.51
CA SER A 168 -23.06 6.45 -2.17
C SER A 168 -21.72 7.11 -1.76
N PRO A 169 -21.56 8.44 -1.96
CA PRO A 169 -20.35 9.14 -1.53
C PRO A 169 -20.11 9.00 -0.02
N ILE A 170 -18.87 8.68 0.37
CA ILE A 170 -18.46 8.64 1.78
C ILE A 170 -18.60 10.04 2.39
N THR A 171 -19.30 10.12 3.52
CA THR A 171 -19.49 11.38 4.24
C THR A 171 -18.37 11.62 5.25
N MET A 172 -18.03 12.89 5.50
CA MET A 172 -17.01 13.33 6.47
C MET A 172 -17.29 12.88 7.92
N LYS A 173 -18.54 12.52 8.23
CA LYS A 173 -18.93 11.98 9.53
C LYS A 173 -18.41 10.56 9.70
N VAL A 174 -18.67 9.72 8.70
CA VAL A 174 -18.23 8.32 8.67
C VAL A 174 -16.72 8.21 8.83
N THR A 175 -15.95 9.02 8.09
CA THR A 175 -14.48 9.00 8.18
C THR A 175 -13.98 9.37 9.58
N ARG A 176 -14.63 10.32 10.27
CA ARG A 176 -14.28 10.65 11.66
C ARG A 176 -14.64 9.53 12.63
N GLU A 177 -15.80 8.92 12.46
CA GLU A 177 -16.23 7.79 13.28
C GLU A 177 -15.28 6.60 13.14
N LEU A 178 -14.77 6.33 11.92
CA LEU A 178 -13.73 5.32 11.67
C LEU A 178 -12.38 5.68 12.32
N ILE A 179 -11.96 6.95 12.24
CA ILE A 179 -10.74 7.45 12.92
C ILE A 179 -10.86 7.26 14.43
N ASP A 180 -12.04 7.52 15.00
CA ASP A 180 -12.29 7.38 16.44
C ASP A 180 -12.30 5.92 16.93
N GLN A 181 -12.43 4.93 16.05
CA GLN A 181 -12.35 3.52 16.46
C GLN A 181 -10.90 3.05 16.64
N VAL A 182 -9.94 3.70 15.99
CA VAL A 182 -8.53 3.35 16.13
C VAL A 182 -7.97 4.07 17.36
N ARG A 183 -7.50 3.28 18.34
CA ARG A 183 -6.88 3.76 19.59
C ARG A 183 -5.41 3.29 19.60
N PRO A 184 -4.42 4.18 19.83
CA PRO A 184 -4.43 5.64 19.74
C PRO A 184 -4.73 6.14 18.30
N LYS A 185 -4.92 7.46 18.14
CA LYS A 185 -5.28 8.10 16.85
C LYS A 185 -4.41 7.57 15.69
N PRO A 186 -5.00 7.26 14.51
CA PRO A 186 -4.25 6.75 13.37
C PRO A 186 -3.31 7.81 12.80
N ASP A 187 -2.10 7.39 12.42
CA ASP A 187 -1.10 8.24 11.78
C ASP A 187 -1.38 8.49 10.29
N ILE A 188 -1.97 7.50 9.60
CA ILE A 188 -2.15 7.50 8.15
C ILE A 188 -3.53 6.97 7.77
N LEU A 189 -4.14 7.59 6.76
CA LEU A 189 -5.32 7.09 6.08
C LEU A 189 -4.93 6.58 4.69
N LEU A 190 -5.04 5.26 4.48
CA LEU A 190 -4.78 4.63 3.19
C LEU A 190 -6.08 4.60 2.38
N MET A 191 -6.05 5.18 1.17
CA MET A 191 -7.23 5.31 0.30
C MET A 191 -6.83 5.10 -1.15
N THR A 192 -7.75 4.59 -1.97
CA THR A 192 -7.58 4.62 -3.43
C THR A 192 -7.69 6.06 -3.94
N ARG A 193 -7.11 6.34 -5.11
CA ARG A 193 -7.18 7.68 -5.74
C ARG A 193 -8.61 8.14 -5.95
N THR A 194 -9.52 7.23 -6.30
CA THR A 194 -10.94 7.53 -6.48
C THR A 194 -11.59 7.93 -5.16
N LEU A 195 -11.36 7.20 -4.07
CA LEU A 195 -11.87 7.54 -2.74
C LEU A 195 -11.29 8.85 -2.20
N ARG A 196 -10.01 9.15 -2.44
CA ARG A 196 -9.41 10.43 -2.07
C ARG A 196 -10.10 11.60 -2.79
N ASN A 197 -10.37 11.44 -4.08
CA ASN A 197 -11.02 12.48 -4.88
C ASN A 197 -12.47 12.70 -4.42
N THR A 198 -13.24 11.64 -4.17
CA THR A 198 -14.61 11.77 -3.65
C THR A 198 -14.62 12.37 -2.25
N TYR A 199 -13.68 12.01 -1.37
CA TYR A 199 -13.50 12.63 -0.06
C TYR A 199 -13.18 14.13 -0.17
N SER A 200 -12.30 14.53 -1.09
CA SER A 200 -12.03 15.94 -1.33
C SER A 200 -13.25 16.69 -1.86
N ALA A 201 -14.02 16.07 -2.77
CA ALA A 201 -15.24 16.65 -3.31
C ALA A 201 -16.30 16.86 -2.21
N THR A 202 -16.50 15.87 -1.32
CA THR A 202 -17.42 16.03 -0.18
C THR A 202 -16.92 17.05 0.83
N ALA A 203 -15.61 17.27 0.96
CA ALA A 203 -15.06 18.38 1.77
C ALA A 203 -15.44 19.75 1.17
N PHE A 204 -15.24 19.92 -0.14
CA PHE A 204 -15.57 21.15 -0.84
C PHE A 204 -17.08 21.44 -0.83
N GLU A 205 -17.94 20.43 -0.99
CA GLU A 205 -19.40 20.57 -0.88
C GLU A 205 -19.84 21.04 0.51
N LYS A 206 -19.10 20.70 1.56
CA LYS A 206 -19.37 21.15 2.93
C LYS A 206 -18.69 22.48 3.29
N GLY A 207 -18.08 23.15 2.31
CA GLY A 207 -17.41 24.44 2.48
C GLY A 207 -16.07 24.37 3.21
N LEU A 208 -15.47 23.18 3.35
CA LEU A 208 -14.16 22.98 3.96
C LEU A 208 -13.07 23.01 2.89
N VAL A 209 -12.14 23.96 2.99
CA VAL A 209 -10.91 23.95 2.19
C VAL A 209 -9.92 23.02 2.88
N LEU A 210 -9.67 21.85 2.28
CA LEU A 210 -8.57 20.98 2.72
C LEU A 210 -7.25 21.70 2.38
N SER A 211 -6.71 22.46 3.34
CA SER A 211 -5.39 23.05 3.21
C SER A 211 -4.36 21.93 3.11
N ASN A 212 -3.49 21.99 2.09
CA ASN A 212 -2.37 21.07 1.94
C ASN A 212 -1.58 21.01 3.25
N ILE A 213 -1.58 19.84 3.91
CA ILE A 213 -0.64 19.57 4.98
C ILE A 213 0.76 19.62 4.36
N SER A 214 1.54 20.62 4.79
CA SER A 214 2.94 20.83 4.48
C SER A 214 3.72 19.51 4.58
N GLY A 215 4.20 18.99 3.45
CA GLY A 215 5.06 17.81 3.43
C GLY A 215 5.37 17.21 2.05
N ALA A 216 4.56 17.48 1.03
CA ALA A 216 4.87 17.12 -0.35
C ALA A 216 5.11 18.41 -1.15
N GLY A 217 6.27 18.50 -1.80
CA GLY A 217 6.76 19.72 -2.46
C GLY A 217 5.83 20.24 -3.57
N PRO A 218 6.01 21.50 -3.98
CA PRO A 218 5.16 22.14 -4.97
C PRO A 218 5.45 21.58 -6.36
N VAL A 219 4.42 21.12 -7.07
CA VAL A 219 4.46 21.01 -8.53
C VAL A 219 3.78 22.26 -9.09
N TYR A 220 4.61 23.23 -9.46
CA TYR A 220 4.23 24.30 -10.38
C TYR A 220 4.40 23.78 -11.81
N GLY A 221 3.43 24.09 -12.68
CA GLY A 221 3.61 24.00 -14.14
C GLY A 221 3.47 22.61 -14.74
#